data_AF-A0A1F8TQV7-F1
#
_entry.id   AF-A0A1F8TQV7-F1
#
_cell.length_a   1.000
_cell.length_b   1.000
_cell.length_c   1.000
_cell.angle_alpha   90.00
_cell.angle_beta   90.00
_cell.angle_gamma   90.00
#
_symmetry.space_group_name_H-M   'P 1'
#
loop_
_entity.id
_entity.type
_entity.pdbx_description
1 polymer ?
#
loop_
_entity_poly.entity_id
_entity_poly.type
_entity_poly.pdbx_seq_one_letter_code
_entity_poly.pdbx_strand_id
1 'polypeptide(L)'
;MPDQTADQKPEFAPLWDIPDAWAKAHCPVCGEAALAVVHLPDFPDYLKCANCEIAFDVERGGRLIRLRYIPEELISLDESLRFAWVQAPSVRRDVRKRFVAKERKESNAVLPASQGLTDEEVLRRAVEMYRLGNAPRFIEASLMRAGASQEQVRAISVRMKRQAEIDSRKQTRKFMVIAGIAGLLVLSLGAWLVGSGYFSAQKAASTPSTFAENLPAPVQQLLPTTAVSQGGSRAKHDCPTTSEEAAALFGGEAGIWSPAQYGAWQMMNIESSITVHIPAGMTAGFIKNQSLQFSTVSGPATIYGVNFITIMCE
;
A
#
# COMPACT_ATOMS: atom_id res chain seq x y z
N MET A 1 23.16 46.05 29.75
CA MET A 1 23.16 44.57 29.65
C MET A 1 21.73 44.15 29.36
N PRO A 2 21.37 43.77 28.13
CA PRO A 2 20.04 43.24 27.88
C PRO A 2 20.00 41.77 28.31
N ASP A 3 19.04 41.51 29.17
CA ASP A 3 18.58 40.22 29.68
C ASP A 3 18.22 39.29 28.50
N GLN A 4 18.91 38.16 28.38
CA GLN A 4 18.67 37.13 27.36
C GLN A 4 18.02 35.90 28.00
N THR A 5 16.84 36.05 28.59
CA THR A 5 15.91 34.92 28.74
C THR A 5 15.13 34.76 27.44
N ALA A 6 15.80 34.29 26.40
CA ALA A 6 15.13 33.82 25.20
C ALA A 6 14.49 32.46 25.52
N ASP A 7 13.17 32.37 25.31
CA ASP A 7 12.35 31.16 25.34
C ASP A 7 13.02 29.99 24.59
N GLN A 8 13.79 29.16 25.30
CA GLN A 8 14.19 27.85 24.78
C GLN A 8 13.00 26.91 24.90
N LYS A 9 12.23 26.81 23.82
CA LYS A 9 11.22 25.76 23.65
C LYS A 9 11.90 24.41 23.87
N PRO A 10 11.45 23.57 24.82
CA PRO A 10 12.07 22.27 25.07
C PRO A 10 12.08 21.44 23.78
N GLU A 11 13.27 21.04 23.36
CA GLU A 11 13.49 20.20 22.20
C GLU A 11 13.13 18.75 22.57
N PHE A 12 11.88 18.37 22.34
CA PHE A 12 11.42 17.01 22.56
C PHE A 12 11.91 16.10 21.43
N ALA A 13 12.62 15.03 21.79
CA ALA A 13 13.18 14.06 20.86
C ALA A 13 12.54 12.68 21.05
N PRO A 14 12.36 11.89 19.98
CA PRO A 14 11.83 10.53 20.07
C PRO A 14 12.79 9.59 20.80
N LEU A 15 12.22 8.61 21.51
CA LEU A 15 12.91 7.52 22.18
C LEU A 15 13.30 6.47 21.13
N TRP A 16 14.56 6.04 21.17
CA TRP A 16 15.12 5.15 20.15
C TRP A 16 14.95 3.67 20.49
N ASP A 17 15.02 3.31 21.77
CA ASP A 17 14.92 1.92 22.24
C ASP A 17 13.71 1.80 23.17
N ILE A 18 12.51 1.62 22.61
CA ILE A 18 11.29 1.40 23.38
C ILE A 18 11.27 -0.07 23.84
N PRO A 19 11.16 -0.37 25.14
CA PRO A 19 11.11 -1.76 25.60
C PRO A 19 9.83 -2.47 25.12
N ASP A 20 9.96 -3.69 24.60
CA ASP A 20 8.83 -4.55 24.18
C ASP A 20 7.73 -4.69 25.24
N ALA A 21 8.10 -4.62 26.52
CA ALA A 21 7.14 -4.68 27.62
C ALA A 21 6.04 -3.59 27.54
N TRP A 22 6.31 -2.49 26.84
CA TRP A 22 5.37 -1.39 26.63
C TRP A 22 4.23 -1.76 25.66
N ALA A 23 4.37 -2.83 24.87
CA ALA A 23 3.29 -3.40 24.07
C ALA A 23 2.07 -3.81 24.93
N LYS A 24 2.28 -4.08 26.23
CA LYS A 24 1.20 -4.41 27.19
C LYS A 24 0.35 -3.20 27.59
N ALA A 25 0.76 -1.98 27.24
CA ALA A 25 -0.01 -0.78 27.54
C ALA A 25 -1.27 -0.67 26.66
N HIS A 26 -2.24 0.12 27.12
CA HIS A 26 -3.44 0.41 26.34
C HIS A 26 -3.17 1.54 25.35
N CYS A 27 -3.75 1.43 24.16
CA CYS A 27 -3.68 2.46 23.15
C CYS A 27 -4.25 3.78 23.69
N PRO A 28 -3.51 4.90 23.62
CA PRO A 28 -3.98 6.19 24.14
C PRO A 28 -5.14 6.78 23.32
N VAL A 29 -5.44 6.21 22.14
CA VAL A 29 -6.48 6.70 21.23
C VAL A 29 -7.75 5.86 21.37
N CYS A 30 -7.70 4.55 21.09
CA CYS A 30 -8.88 3.68 21.17
C CYS A 30 -9.08 3.02 22.54
N GLY A 31 -8.05 2.95 23.38
CA GLY A 31 -8.11 2.32 24.70
C GLY A 31 -7.89 0.81 24.72
N GLU A 32 -7.72 0.15 23.58
CA GLU A 32 -7.47 -1.31 23.51
C GLU A 32 -6.03 -1.68 23.87
N ALA A 33 -5.84 -2.84 24.52
CA ALA A 33 -4.53 -3.43 24.85
C ALA A 33 -3.91 -4.14 23.63
N ALA A 34 -3.74 -3.40 22.54
CA ALA A 34 -3.31 -3.92 21.25
C ALA A 34 -2.14 -3.10 20.68
N LEU A 35 -1.21 -2.69 21.53
CA LEU A 35 -0.01 -1.97 21.09
C LEU A 35 1.10 -2.96 20.71
N ALA A 36 1.89 -2.60 19.70
CA ALA A 36 3.12 -3.27 19.31
C ALA A 36 4.23 -2.22 19.23
N VAL A 37 5.42 -2.57 19.74
CA VAL A 37 6.64 -1.80 19.51
C VAL A 37 7.15 -2.15 18.11
N VAL A 38 7.49 -1.13 17.33
CA VAL A 38 8.09 -1.32 16.01
C VAL A 38 9.51 -0.80 16.06
N HIS A 39 10.45 -1.74 15.93
CA HIS A 39 11.87 -1.48 15.80
C HIS A 39 12.26 -1.32 14.34
N LEU A 40 12.91 -0.20 14.01
CA LEU A 40 13.43 0.06 12.67
C LEU A 40 14.92 0.39 12.76
N PRO A 41 15.78 -0.20 11.92
CA PRO A 41 17.19 0.17 11.86
C PRO A 41 17.34 1.67 11.53
N ASP A 42 18.17 2.38 12.28
CA ASP A 42 18.48 3.81 12.07
C ASP A 42 17.29 4.79 12.19
N PHE A 43 16.13 4.33 12.69
CA PHE A 43 15.00 5.20 13.02
C PHE A 43 14.60 5.02 14.48
N PRO A 44 14.05 6.06 15.12
CA PRO A 44 13.47 5.91 16.44
C PRO A 44 12.30 4.92 16.41
N ASP A 45 12.29 4.04 17.40
CA ASP A 45 11.17 3.16 17.69
C ASP A 45 9.86 3.93 17.83
N TYR A 46 8.77 3.25 17.48
CA TYR A 46 7.43 3.81 17.65
C TYR A 46 6.44 2.72 18.07
N LEU A 47 5.33 3.15 18.65
CA LEU A 47 4.23 2.26 19.02
C LEU A 47 3.15 2.32 17.95
N LYS A 48 2.66 1.16 17.52
CA LYS A 48 1.53 1.02 16.60
C LYS A 48 0.40 0.23 17.28
N CYS A 49 -0.83 0.69 17.11
CA CYS A 49 -2.00 -0.07 17.55
C CYS A 49 -2.50 -1.00 16.44
N ALA A 50 -2.72 -2.28 16.75
CA ALA A 50 -3.31 -3.23 15.81
C ALA A 50 -4.84 -3.08 15.65
N ASN A 51 -5.52 -2.39 16.58
CA ASN A 51 -6.97 -2.20 16.55
C ASN A 51 -7.39 -0.96 15.75
N CYS A 52 -6.83 0.21 16.07
CA CYS A 52 -7.18 1.47 15.42
C CYS A 52 -6.07 2.01 14.51
N GLU A 53 -5.05 1.20 14.22
CA GLU A 53 -3.96 1.45 13.25
C GLU A 53 -3.09 2.70 13.48
N ILE A 54 -3.37 3.50 14.50
CA ILE A 54 -2.59 4.69 14.86
C ILE A 54 -1.15 4.32 15.22
N ALA A 55 -0.20 5.15 14.79
CA ALA A 55 1.21 5.02 15.14
C ALA A 55 1.71 6.32 15.77
N PHE A 56 2.54 6.23 16.81
CA PHE A 56 3.08 7.39 17.50
C PHE A 56 4.49 7.16 18.04
N ASP A 57 5.31 8.20 17.96
CA ASP A 57 6.60 8.27 18.62
C ASP A 57 6.39 8.55 20.11
N VAL A 58 7.32 8.07 20.96
CA VAL A 58 7.37 8.40 22.39
C VAL A 58 8.54 9.36 22.61
N GLU A 59 8.36 10.40 23.41
CA GLU A 59 9.44 11.31 23.81
C GLU A 59 10.45 10.59 24.72
N ARG A 60 11.73 10.98 24.70
CA ARG A 60 12.82 10.35 25.47
C ARG A 60 12.52 10.25 26.99
N GLY A 61 11.76 11.19 27.55
CA GLY A 61 11.27 11.15 28.93
C GLY A 61 10.00 10.31 29.17
N GLY A 62 9.43 9.69 28.14
CA GLY A 62 8.27 8.81 28.20
C GLY A 62 6.93 9.51 28.47
N ARG A 63 6.90 10.85 28.57
CA ARG A 63 5.71 11.59 29.02
C ARG A 63 4.85 12.10 27.88
N LEU A 64 5.46 12.31 26.72
CA LEU A 64 4.81 12.87 25.55
C LEU A 64 4.83 11.86 24.42
N ILE A 65 3.83 11.96 23.55
CA ILE A 65 3.73 11.22 22.30
C ILE A 65 3.54 12.19 21.15
N ARG A 66 3.94 11.77 19.95
CA ARG A 66 3.68 12.51 18.70
C ARG A 66 3.13 11.55 17.67
N LEU A 67 2.00 11.90 17.05
CA LEU A 67 1.34 11.02 16.09
C LEU A 67 2.14 10.96 14.78
N ARG A 68 2.60 9.77 14.40
CA ARG A 68 3.31 9.53 13.13
C ARG A 68 2.34 9.24 11.99
N TYR A 69 1.30 8.48 12.28
CA TYR A 69 0.27 8.10 11.33
C TYR A 69 -1.10 8.23 11.96
N ILE A 70 -2.02 8.87 11.23
CA ILE A 70 -3.43 9.00 11.59
C ILE A 70 -4.25 8.37 10.47
N PRO A 71 -5.01 7.29 10.75
CA PRO A 71 -5.95 6.70 9.79
C PRO A 71 -6.96 7.71 9.25
N GLU A 72 -7.50 7.48 8.06
CA GLU A 72 -8.42 8.40 7.40
C GLU A 72 -9.72 8.60 8.21
N GLU A 73 -10.17 7.59 8.93
CA GLU A 73 -11.32 7.64 9.82
C GLU A 73 -11.11 8.58 11.01
N LEU A 74 -9.84 8.83 11.32
CA LEU A 74 -9.35 9.71 12.38
C LEU A 74 -8.78 11.02 11.81
N ILE A 75 -8.89 11.27 10.50
CA ILE A 75 -8.32 12.47 9.85
C ILE A 75 -8.94 13.78 10.35
N SER A 76 -10.14 13.68 10.94
CA SER A 76 -10.85 14.76 11.64
C SER A 76 -10.24 15.12 13.00
N LEU A 77 -9.21 14.41 13.45
CA LEU A 77 -8.36 14.86 14.55
C LEU A 77 -7.65 16.14 14.13
N ASP A 78 -7.51 17.06 15.08
CA ASP A 78 -6.88 18.36 14.84
C ASP A 78 -5.50 18.17 14.20
N GLU A 79 -5.27 18.85 13.08
CA GLU A 79 -4.01 18.80 12.34
C GLU A 79 -2.84 19.23 13.23
N SER A 80 -3.11 20.04 14.26
CA SER A 80 -2.14 20.40 15.31
C SER A 80 -1.53 19.18 16.03
N LEU A 81 -2.23 18.04 16.08
CA LEU A 81 -1.78 16.81 16.76
C LEU A 81 -0.79 15.97 15.93
N ARG A 82 -0.71 16.13 14.60
CA ARG A 82 0.21 15.35 13.74
C ARG A 82 1.68 15.68 13.99
N PHE A 83 1.97 16.88 14.47
CA PHE A 83 3.34 17.36 14.60
C PHE A 83 3.67 17.85 16.01
N ALA A 84 2.69 17.86 16.92
CA ALA A 84 2.88 18.28 18.30
C ALA A 84 3.23 17.10 19.21
N TRP A 85 4.15 17.36 20.15
CA TRP A 85 4.37 16.52 21.31
C TRP A 85 3.28 16.80 22.34
N VAL A 86 2.48 15.79 22.63
CA VAL A 86 1.29 15.90 23.48
C VAL A 86 1.29 14.83 24.54
N GLN A 87 0.68 15.11 25.68
CA GLN A 87 0.49 14.08 26.71
C GLN A 87 -0.51 13.04 26.20
N ALA A 88 -0.18 11.75 26.33
CA ALA A 88 -1.05 10.66 25.90
C ALA A 88 -2.49 10.73 26.46
N PRO A 89 -2.73 11.13 27.72
CA PRO A 89 -4.09 11.33 28.24
C PRO A 89 -4.87 12.48 27.58
N SER A 90 -4.18 13.50 27.07
CA SER A 90 -4.83 14.62 26.36
C SER A 90 -5.36 14.19 25.00
N VAL A 91 -4.59 13.35 24.28
CA VAL A 91 -5.04 12.73 23.03
C VAL A 91 -6.32 11.94 23.25
N ARG A 92 -6.36 11.09 24.29
CA ARG A 92 -7.56 10.32 24.63
C ARG A 92 -8.77 11.22 24.90
N ARG A 93 -8.58 12.36 25.56
CA ARG A 93 -9.65 13.31 25.90
C ARG A 93 -10.25 13.95 24.64
N ASP A 94 -9.40 14.37 23.72
CA ASP A 94 -9.84 15.06 22.51
C ASP A 94 -10.45 14.10 21.49
N VAL A 95 -9.88 12.90 21.39
CA VAL A 95 -10.42 11.76 20.64
C VAL A 95 -11.79 11.36 21.21
N ARG A 96 -11.90 11.09 22.51
CA ARG A 96 -13.16 10.64 23.15
C ARG A 96 -14.26 11.69 23.06
N LYS A 97 -13.95 12.98 23.23
CA LYS A 97 -14.95 14.05 23.05
C LYS A 97 -15.54 14.03 21.63
N ARG A 98 -14.73 13.76 20.61
CA ARG A 98 -15.18 13.73 19.21
C ARG A 98 -15.86 12.41 18.82
N PHE A 99 -15.41 11.27 19.34
CA PHE A 99 -16.14 10.00 19.19
C PHE A 99 -17.50 10.06 19.87
N VAL A 100 -17.57 10.53 21.12
CA VAL A 100 -18.86 10.73 21.82
C VAL A 100 -19.69 11.81 21.13
N ALA A 101 -19.11 12.87 20.59
CA ALA A 101 -19.85 13.89 19.83
C ALA A 101 -20.32 13.37 18.47
N LYS A 102 -19.57 12.50 17.80
CA LYS A 102 -19.93 11.83 16.55
C LYS A 102 -21.04 10.81 16.83
N GLU A 103 -20.88 9.94 17.82
CA GLU A 103 -21.94 9.04 18.30
C GLU A 103 -23.17 9.81 18.74
N ARG A 104 -23.04 10.95 19.42
CA ARG A 104 -24.19 11.77 19.86
C ARG A 104 -24.80 12.60 18.73
N LYS A 105 -24.04 12.98 17.69
CA LYS A 105 -24.56 13.68 16.51
C LYS A 105 -25.17 12.69 15.50
N GLU A 106 -24.66 11.47 15.43
CA GLU A 106 -25.24 10.33 14.70
C GLU A 106 -26.44 9.75 15.45
N SER A 107 -26.41 9.72 16.79
CA SER A 107 -27.53 9.32 17.66
C SER A 107 -28.59 10.41 17.83
N ASN A 108 -28.26 11.70 17.71
CA ASN A 108 -29.23 12.80 17.66
C ASN A 108 -29.67 13.14 16.22
N ALA A 109 -29.02 12.57 15.20
CA ALA A 109 -29.53 12.52 13.82
C ALA A 109 -30.47 11.32 13.60
N VAL A 110 -30.94 10.69 14.68
CA VAL A 110 -32.01 9.69 14.66
C VAL A 110 -33.36 10.42 14.70
N LEU A 111 -33.99 10.51 13.53
CA LEU A 111 -35.46 10.42 13.40
C LEU A 111 -35.95 9.21 14.20
N PRO A 112 -37.11 9.30 14.88
CA PRO A 112 -37.46 8.52 16.06
C PRO A 112 -37.36 7.00 15.83
N ALA A 113 -36.83 6.31 16.84
CA ALA A 113 -36.81 4.86 16.92
C ALA A 113 -38.23 4.27 16.92
N SER A 114 -38.45 3.26 16.06
CA SER A 114 -39.36 2.09 16.21
C SER A 114 -40.01 1.59 14.90
N GLN A 115 -39.41 1.85 13.74
CA GLN A 115 -39.78 1.10 12.52
C GLN A 115 -38.49 0.61 11.85
N GLY A 116 -38.43 -0.67 11.52
CA GLY A 116 -37.28 -1.27 10.83
C GLY A 116 -36.92 -0.46 9.57
N LEU A 117 -35.67 -0.55 9.14
CA LEU A 117 -35.21 0.14 7.93
C LEU A 117 -36.17 -0.16 6.77
N THR A 118 -36.66 0.86 6.08
CA THR A 118 -37.52 0.67 4.91
C THR A 118 -36.71 0.08 3.75
N ASP A 119 -37.34 -0.69 2.87
CA ASP A 119 -36.65 -1.33 1.73
C ASP A 119 -35.85 -0.32 0.89
N GLU A 120 -36.38 0.90 0.73
CA GLU A 120 -35.74 1.99 0.00
C GLU A 120 -34.48 2.50 0.71
N GLU A 121 -34.51 2.60 2.04
CA GLU A 121 -33.35 3.00 2.83
C GLU A 121 -32.24 1.94 2.80
N VAL A 122 -32.62 0.67 2.92
CA VAL A 122 -31.67 -0.45 2.82
C VAL A 122 -31.03 -0.45 1.43
N LEU A 123 -31.81 -0.26 0.37
CA LEU A 123 -31.30 -0.22 -1.01
C LEU A 123 -30.36 0.96 -1.25
N ARG A 124 -30.74 2.17 -0.80
CA ARG A 124 -29.92 3.38 -0.93
C ARG A 124 -28.56 3.19 -0.27
N ARG A 125 -28.55 2.68 0.97
CA ARG A 125 -27.29 2.41 1.71
C ARG A 125 -26.45 1.34 1.04
N ALA A 126 -27.08 0.29 0.51
CA ALA A 126 -26.39 -0.79 -0.19
C ALA A 126 -25.67 -0.28 -1.45
N VAL A 127 -26.33 0.55 -2.25
CA VAL A 127 -25.76 1.15 -3.47
C VAL A 127 -24.59 2.07 -3.13
N GLU A 128 -24.70 2.88 -2.09
CA GLU A 128 -23.62 3.78 -1.69
C GLU A 128 -22.37 3.01 -1.23
N MET A 129 -22.55 2.00 -0.37
CA MET A 129 -21.42 1.16 0.05
C MET A 129 -20.74 0.44 -1.11
N TYR A 130 -21.51 0.02 -2.13
CA TYR A 130 -20.96 -0.59 -3.32
C TYR A 130 -20.17 0.38 -4.19
N ARG A 131 -20.62 1.63 -4.33
CA ARG A 131 -19.86 2.68 -5.02
C ARG A 131 -18.52 2.96 -4.36
N LEU A 132 -18.47 2.82 -3.04
CA LEU A 132 -17.24 2.93 -2.25
C LEU A 132 -16.33 1.69 -2.36
N GLY A 133 -16.67 0.70 -3.20
CA GLY A 133 -15.83 -0.47 -3.47
C GLY A 133 -15.95 -1.59 -2.44
N ASN A 134 -16.95 -1.55 -1.56
CA ASN A 134 -17.14 -2.61 -0.55
C ASN A 134 -17.61 -3.92 -1.20
N ALA A 135 -17.03 -5.04 -0.74
CA ALA A 135 -17.45 -6.36 -1.18
C ALA A 135 -18.89 -6.68 -0.73
N PRO A 136 -19.70 -7.41 -1.52
CA PRO A 136 -21.12 -7.67 -1.21
C PRO A 136 -21.38 -8.24 0.19
N ARG A 137 -20.53 -9.16 0.65
CA ARG A 137 -20.59 -9.75 2.00
C ARG A 137 -20.49 -8.71 3.13
N PHE A 138 -19.71 -7.64 2.92
CA PHE A 138 -19.52 -6.57 3.90
C PHE A 138 -20.71 -5.61 3.93
N ILE A 139 -21.30 -5.37 2.76
CA ILE A 139 -22.53 -4.59 2.60
C ILE A 139 -23.67 -5.29 3.34
N GLU A 140 -23.85 -6.59 3.13
CA GLU A 140 -24.89 -7.40 3.80
C GLU A 140 -24.75 -7.35 5.34
N ALA A 141 -23.54 -7.57 5.86
CA ALA A 141 -23.27 -7.50 7.29
C ALA A 141 -23.53 -6.10 7.89
N SER A 142 -23.18 -5.03 7.15
CA SER A 142 -23.39 -3.65 7.58
C SER A 142 -24.88 -3.27 7.61
N LEU A 143 -25.67 -3.74 6.65
CA LEU A 143 -27.12 -3.53 6.62
C LEU A 143 -27.82 -4.26 7.76
N MET A 144 -27.44 -5.51 8.03
CA MET A 144 -27.99 -6.27 9.16
C MET A 144 -27.68 -5.60 10.50
N ARG A 145 -26.44 -5.12 10.69
CA ARG A 145 -26.05 -4.37 11.90
C ARG A 145 -26.80 -3.05 12.05
N ALA A 146 -27.18 -2.43 10.93
CA ALA A 146 -28.00 -1.22 10.91
C ALA A 146 -29.51 -1.49 11.15
N GLY A 147 -29.92 -2.75 11.32
CA GLY A 147 -31.29 -3.15 11.62
C GLY A 147 -32.13 -3.56 10.40
N ALA A 148 -31.49 -3.92 9.28
CA ALA A 148 -32.20 -4.47 8.12
C ALA A 148 -32.57 -5.93 8.37
N SER A 149 -33.77 -6.33 7.96
CA SER A 149 -34.22 -7.72 8.08
C SER A 149 -33.45 -8.64 7.13
N GLN A 150 -33.39 -9.93 7.47
CA GLN A 150 -32.73 -10.92 6.64
C GLN A 150 -33.39 -11.06 5.24
N GLU A 151 -34.71 -10.84 5.14
CA GLU A 151 -35.42 -10.83 3.86
C GLU A 151 -35.05 -9.62 3.00
N GLN A 152 -34.93 -8.44 3.60
CA GLN A 152 -34.55 -7.21 2.89
C GLN A 152 -33.14 -7.31 2.31
N VAL A 153 -32.19 -7.82 3.11
CA VAL A 153 -30.81 -8.02 2.69
C VAL A 153 -30.73 -9.06 1.56
N ARG A 154 -31.49 -10.16 1.66
CA ARG A 154 -31.55 -11.17 0.60
C ARG A 154 -32.11 -10.58 -0.71
N ALA A 155 -33.21 -9.82 -0.66
CA ALA A 155 -33.79 -9.19 -1.84
C ALA A 155 -32.82 -8.20 -2.53
N ILE A 156 -32.06 -7.44 -1.74
CA ILE A 156 -31.09 -6.47 -2.26
C ILE A 156 -29.83 -7.16 -2.80
N SER A 157 -29.33 -8.21 -2.13
CA SER A 157 -28.15 -8.97 -2.59
C SER A 157 -28.34 -9.51 -4.02
N VAL A 158 -29.55 -9.97 -4.37
CA VAL A 158 -29.88 -10.45 -5.71
C VAL A 158 -29.82 -9.32 -6.75
N ARG A 159 -30.40 -8.14 -6.43
CA ARG A 159 -30.34 -6.96 -7.29
C ARG A 159 -28.90 -6.46 -7.47
N MET A 160 -28.11 -6.48 -6.41
CA MET A 160 -26.72 -6.01 -6.42
C MET A 160 -25.78 -6.93 -7.19
N LYS A 161 -25.93 -8.26 -7.08
CA LYS A 161 -25.14 -9.21 -7.89
C LYS A 161 -25.35 -8.97 -9.39
N ARG A 162 -26.60 -8.75 -9.80
CA ARG A 162 -26.94 -8.44 -11.19
C ARG A 162 -26.27 -7.13 -11.66
N GLN A 163 -26.25 -6.11 -10.80
CA GLN A 163 -25.59 -4.84 -11.10
C GLN A 163 -24.07 -4.99 -11.18
N ALA A 164 -23.47 -5.77 -10.28
CA ALA A 164 -22.03 -6.03 -10.27
C ALA A 164 -21.55 -6.80 -11.50
N GLU A 165 -22.32 -7.77 -11.98
CA GLU A 165 -22.02 -8.45 -13.24
C GLU A 165 -22.10 -7.52 -14.46
N ILE A 166 -23.08 -6.61 -14.48
CA ILE A 166 -23.23 -5.62 -15.56
C ILE A 166 -22.06 -4.62 -15.54
N ASP A 167 -21.69 -4.12 -14.36
CA ASP A 167 -20.62 -3.13 -14.22
C ASP A 167 -19.24 -3.76 -14.47
N SER A 168 -19.02 -5.00 -14.03
CA SER A 168 -17.84 -5.79 -14.40
C SER A 168 -17.71 -5.91 -15.91
N ARG A 169 -18.77 -6.31 -16.63
CA ARG A 169 -18.75 -6.38 -18.11
C ARG A 169 -18.48 -5.03 -18.78
N LYS A 170 -19.03 -3.94 -18.25
CA LYS A 170 -18.77 -2.58 -18.77
C LYS A 170 -17.31 -2.16 -18.53
N GLN A 171 -16.75 -2.48 -17.37
CA GLN A 171 -15.37 -2.16 -17.02
C GLN A 171 -14.40 -2.98 -17.88
N THR A 172 -14.65 -4.27 -18.10
CA THR A 172 -13.88 -5.12 -19.02
C THR A 172 -13.94 -4.58 -20.46
N ARG A 173 -15.12 -4.14 -20.92
CA ARG A 173 -15.28 -3.55 -22.26
C ARG A 173 -14.54 -2.21 -22.39
N LYS A 174 -14.59 -1.34 -21.38
CA LYS A 174 -13.83 -0.08 -21.35
C LYS A 174 -12.32 -0.36 -21.38
N PHE A 175 -11.86 -1.34 -20.61
CA PHE A 175 -10.46 -1.74 -20.58
C PHE A 175 -9.99 -2.28 -21.94
N MET A 176 -10.76 -3.16 -22.58
CA MET A 176 -10.45 -3.65 -23.93
C MET A 176 -10.37 -2.53 -24.98
N VAL A 177 -11.27 -1.54 -24.93
CA VAL A 177 -11.25 -0.40 -25.85
C VAL A 177 -9.99 0.45 -25.64
N ILE A 178 -9.64 0.75 -24.38
CA ILE A 178 -8.43 1.53 -24.06
C ILE A 178 -7.17 0.77 -24.48
N ALA A 179 -7.09 -0.52 -24.18
CA ALA A 179 -5.97 -1.38 -24.60
C ALA A 179 -5.85 -1.45 -26.14
N GLY A 180 -6.98 -1.54 -26.86
CA GLY A 180 -7.00 -1.51 -28.32
C GLY A 180 -6.50 -0.20 -28.91
N ILE A 181 -6.91 0.95 -28.34
CA ILE A 181 -6.44 2.28 -28.78
C ILE A 181 -4.94 2.44 -28.51
N ALA A 182 -4.47 2.04 -27.32
CA ALA A 182 -3.04 2.07 -26.98
C ALA A 182 -2.21 1.19 -27.92
N GLY A 183 -2.70 -0.02 -28.24
CA GLY A 183 -2.05 -0.91 -29.20
C GLY A 183 -1.97 -0.32 -30.61
N LEU A 184 -3.03 0.32 -31.09
CA LEU A 184 -3.05 1.03 -32.37
C LEU A 184 -2.07 2.21 -32.41
N LEU A 185 -1.96 2.97 -31.32
CA LEU A 185 -0.98 4.06 -31.21
C LEU A 185 0.45 3.54 -31.27
N VAL A 186 0.78 2.46 -30.54
CA VAL A 186 2.10 1.84 -30.57
C VAL A 186 2.44 1.29 -31.96
N LEU A 187 1.49 0.63 -32.63
CA LEU A 187 1.69 0.13 -33.99
C LEU A 187 1.87 1.26 -35.01
N SER A 188 1.12 2.35 -34.87
CA SER A 188 1.27 3.52 -35.76
C SER A 188 2.60 4.24 -35.54
N LEU A 189 3.07 4.37 -34.28
CA LEU A 189 4.41 4.89 -33.99
C LEU A 189 5.52 3.96 -34.50
N GLY A 190 5.36 2.64 -34.34
CA GLY A 190 6.31 1.64 -34.82
C GLY A 190 6.45 1.67 -36.35
N ALA A 191 5.33 1.75 -37.07
CA ALA A 191 5.32 1.88 -38.53
C ALA A 191 6.01 3.18 -39.00
N TRP A 192 5.84 4.28 -38.26
CA TRP A 192 6.48 5.57 -38.56
C TRP A 192 8.00 5.55 -38.31
N LEU A 193 8.45 4.85 -37.27
CA LEU A 193 9.87 4.70 -36.94
C LEU A 193 10.62 3.77 -37.90
N VAL A 194 9.98 2.72 -38.42
CA VAL A 194 10.58 1.81 -39.41
C VAL A 194 10.65 2.45 -40.81
N GLY A 195 9.66 3.27 -41.18
CA GLY A 195 9.63 3.95 -42.49
C GLY A 195 10.61 5.12 -42.65
N SER A 196 11.14 5.68 -41.56
CA SER A 196 12.00 6.87 -41.58
C SER A 196 13.51 6.59 -41.49
N GLY A 197 13.93 5.31 -41.46
CA GLY A 197 15.35 4.94 -41.53
C GLY A 197 16.21 5.34 -40.32
N TYR A 198 15.60 5.66 -39.17
CA TYR A 198 16.30 6.20 -37.99
C TYR A 198 17.07 5.20 -37.13
N PHE A 199 17.09 3.90 -37.45
CA PHE A 199 17.85 2.91 -36.69
C PHE A 199 19.28 2.74 -37.23
N SER A 200 20.09 3.79 -37.05
CA SER A 200 21.53 3.62 -36.86
C SER A 200 21.84 3.79 -35.38
N ALA A 201 22.27 2.69 -34.77
CA ALA A 201 22.91 2.54 -33.46
C ALA A 201 22.99 3.81 -32.58
N GLN A 202 22.07 3.96 -31.64
CA GLN A 202 22.29 4.79 -30.46
C GLN A 202 22.37 3.91 -29.22
N LYS A 203 23.58 3.86 -28.66
CA LYS A 203 23.84 3.50 -27.26
C LYS A 203 22.88 4.30 -26.37
N ALA A 204 22.28 3.61 -25.41
CA ALA A 204 21.40 4.20 -24.41
C ALA A 204 22.06 5.41 -23.73
N ALA A 205 21.61 6.61 -24.07
CA ALA A 205 21.83 7.80 -23.26
C ALA A 205 20.69 7.84 -22.23
N SER A 206 21.02 7.57 -20.97
CA SER A 206 20.13 7.74 -19.83
C SER A 206 19.79 9.22 -19.65
N THR A 207 18.53 9.59 -19.85
CA THR A 207 17.99 10.88 -19.41
C THR A 207 17.97 10.89 -17.87
N PRO A 208 18.58 11.88 -17.20
CA PRO A 208 18.54 11.95 -15.74
C PRO A 208 17.14 12.39 -15.29
N SER A 209 16.48 11.58 -14.46
CA SER A 209 15.25 11.97 -13.80
C SER A 209 15.56 12.82 -12.57
N THR A 210 14.97 14.00 -12.48
CA THR A 210 15.02 14.95 -11.35
C THR A 210 14.43 14.43 -10.02
N PHE A 211 13.97 13.17 -9.97
CA PHE A 211 13.42 12.56 -8.75
C PHE A 211 14.52 12.04 -7.79
N ALA A 212 15.70 11.72 -8.30
CA ALA A 212 16.82 11.24 -7.48
C ALA A 212 17.46 12.33 -6.60
N GLU A 213 17.17 13.60 -6.89
CA GLU A 213 17.78 14.78 -6.26
C GLU A 213 17.07 15.22 -4.97
N ASN A 214 15.94 14.60 -4.62
CA ASN A 214 15.12 14.95 -3.44
C ASN A 214 14.99 13.82 -2.41
N LEU A 215 15.76 12.74 -2.54
CA LEU A 215 15.85 11.70 -1.51
C LEU A 215 17.03 12.01 -0.58
N PRO A 216 16.85 11.99 0.76
CA PRO A 216 17.98 12.12 1.67
C PRO A 216 18.97 10.97 1.41
N ALA A 217 20.25 11.32 1.34
CA ALA A 217 21.38 10.44 1.00
C ALA A 217 21.43 9.04 1.67
N PRO A 218 20.92 8.80 2.90
CA PRO A 218 21.10 7.50 3.56
C PRO A 218 20.35 6.33 2.89
N VAL A 219 19.23 6.57 2.18
CA VAL A 219 18.42 5.47 1.62
C VAL A 219 19.08 4.85 0.38
N GLN A 220 19.94 5.59 -0.33
CA GLN A 220 20.66 5.08 -1.49
C GLN A 220 21.83 4.16 -1.12
N GLN A 221 22.24 4.12 0.16
CA GLN A 221 23.43 3.39 0.62
C GLN A 221 23.15 2.00 1.20
N LEU A 222 21.89 1.60 1.42
CA LEU A 222 21.54 0.37 2.13
C LEU A 222 21.14 -0.81 1.24
N LEU A 223 20.88 -0.56 -0.04
CA LEU A 223 20.53 -1.63 -0.98
C LEU A 223 21.69 -1.88 -1.96
N PRO A 224 22.06 -3.15 -2.21
CA PRO A 224 23.15 -3.47 -3.10
C PRO A 224 22.82 -3.05 -4.53
N THR A 225 23.87 -2.77 -5.29
CA THR A 225 23.73 -2.26 -6.65
C THR A 225 23.02 -3.28 -7.54
N THR A 226 21.84 -2.92 -8.02
CA THR A 226 21.16 -3.71 -9.05
C THR A 226 21.91 -3.55 -10.37
N ALA A 227 22.33 -4.66 -10.97
CA ALA A 227 23.02 -4.69 -12.26
C ALA A 227 22.37 -5.73 -13.18
N VAL A 228 22.32 -5.44 -14.47
CA VAL A 228 21.77 -6.36 -15.47
C VAL A 228 22.88 -6.77 -16.42
N SER A 229 23.07 -8.08 -16.58
CA SER A 229 23.90 -8.66 -17.62
C SER A 229 22.97 -9.30 -18.65
N GLN A 230 22.92 -8.70 -19.84
CA GLN A 230 22.25 -9.30 -21.00
C GLN A 230 23.23 -10.22 -21.72
N GLY A 231 22.75 -11.40 -22.10
CA GLY A 231 23.53 -12.38 -22.83
C GLY A 231 23.75 -13.67 -22.04
N GLY A 232 23.75 -14.77 -22.78
CA GLY A 232 23.83 -16.13 -22.28
C GLY A 232 22.98 -17.06 -23.15
N SER A 233 23.43 -18.30 -23.32
CA SER A 233 22.62 -19.36 -23.93
C SER A 233 21.88 -20.07 -22.80
N ARG A 234 20.70 -19.58 -22.43
CA ARG A 234 19.75 -20.38 -21.65
C ARG A 234 18.57 -20.71 -22.56
N ALA A 235 18.22 -22.00 -22.58
CA ALA A 235 17.15 -22.53 -23.41
C ALA A 235 15.81 -21.87 -23.07
N LYS A 236 14.85 -21.98 -23.98
CA LYS A 236 13.45 -21.68 -23.66
C LYS A 236 12.99 -22.65 -22.56
N HIS A 237 12.34 -22.13 -21.54
CA HIS A 237 11.79 -22.93 -20.43
C HIS A 237 10.29 -22.68 -20.30
N ASP A 238 9.55 -23.71 -19.88
CA ASP A 238 8.15 -23.58 -19.53
C ASP A 238 8.00 -22.76 -18.23
N CYS A 239 6.84 -22.15 -18.04
CA CYS A 239 6.59 -21.38 -16.83
C CYS A 239 6.54 -22.31 -15.61
N PRO A 240 7.23 -21.97 -14.50
CA PRO A 240 7.17 -22.77 -13.30
C PRO A 240 5.74 -22.77 -12.72
N THR A 241 5.34 -23.90 -12.17
CA THR A 241 4.01 -24.11 -11.57
C THR A 241 4.03 -24.11 -10.05
N THR A 242 5.22 -24.27 -9.46
CA THR A 242 5.46 -24.27 -8.01
C THR A 242 6.57 -23.29 -7.63
N SER A 243 6.60 -22.86 -6.37
CA SER A 243 7.64 -21.95 -5.87
C SER A 243 9.03 -22.60 -5.87
N GLU A 244 9.11 -23.92 -5.73
CA GLU A 244 10.34 -24.71 -5.86
C GLU A 244 10.86 -24.69 -7.29
N GLU A 245 9.99 -24.86 -8.29
CA GLU A 245 10.35 -24.74 -9.70
C GLU A 245 10.76 -23.30 -10.04
N ALA A 246 10.07 -22.30 -9.49
CA ALA A 246 10.42 -20.89 -9.66
C ALA A 246 11.80 -20.58 -9.07
N ALA A 247 12.10 -21.06 -7.87
CA ALA A 247 13.42 -20.93 -7.27
C ALA A 247 14.51 -21.65 -8.07
N ALA A 248 14.24 -22.85 -8.58
CA ALA A 248 15.18 -23.60 -9.41
C ALA A 248 15.47 -22.89 -10.74
N LEU A 249 14.46 -22.24 -11.33
CA LEU A 249 14.56 -21.56 -12.62
C LEU A 249 15.15 -20.16 -12.52
N PHE A 250 14.65 -19.37 -11.57
CA PHE A 250 14.97 -17.95 -11.41
C PHE A 250 16.10 -17.71 -10.40
N GLY A 251 16.30 -18.60 -9.43
CA GLY A 251 17.26 -18.47 -8.33
C GLY A 251 16.60 -18.05 -7.01
N GLY A 252 17.37 -18.10 -5.92
CA GLY A 252 16.88 -17.84 -4.57
C GLY A 252 16.20 -19.06 -3.92
N GLU A 253 15.54 -18.83 -2.78
CA GLU A 253 14.82 -19.87 -2.03
C GLU A 253 13.37 -19.99 -2.51
N ALA A 254 12.71 -21.14 -2.33
CA ALA A 254 11.31 -21.29 -2.74
C ALA A 254 10.36 -20.30 -2.03
N GLY A 255 10.58 -20.04 -0.74
CA GLY A 255 9.68 -19.25 0.11
C GLY A 255 9.54 -17.77 -0.28
N ILE A 256 10.44 -17.22 -1.09
CA ILE A 256 10.39 -15.82 -1.53
C ILE A 256 9.58 -15.63 -2.82
N TRP A 257 9.24 -16.72 -3.51
CA TRP A 257 8.51 -16.69 -4.78
C TRP A 257 7.03 -16.95 -4.55
N SER A 258 6.20 -16.05 -5.06
CA SER A 258 4.75 -16.17 -5.01
C SER A 258 4.14 -16.07 -6.42
N PRO A 259 3.11 -16.86 -6.73
CA PRO A 259 2.38 -16.69 -7.98
C PRO A 259 1.65 -15.34 -7.99
N ALA A 260 1.65 -14.68 -9.15
CA ALA A 260 0.95 -13.44 -9.42
C ALA A 260 -0.14 -13.64 -10.48
N GLN A 261 -0.90 -12.59 -10.78
CA GLN A 261 -1.94 -12.65 -11.81
C GLN A 261 -1.34 -12.97 -13.19
N TYR A 262 -2.15 -13.57 -14.06
CA TYR A 262 -1.79 -13.86 -15.46
C TYR A 262 -0.60 -14.81 -15.65
N GLY A 263 -0.39 -15.75 -14.72
CA GLY A 263 0.70 -16.73 -14.84
C GLY A 263 2.09 -16.12 -14.62
N ALA A 264 2.16 -14.95 -13.99
CA ALA A 264 3.40 -14.32 -13.60
C ALA A 264 3.88 -14.82 -12.24
N TRP A 265 5.17 -14.62 -11.96
CA TRP A 265 5.80 -14.86 -10.67
C TRP A 265 6.28 -13.56 -10.08
N GLN A 266 6.17 -13.38 -8.77
CA GLN A 266 6.68 -12.20 -8.08
C GLN A 266 7.49 -12.57 -6.85
N MET A 267 8.46 -11.72 -6.56
CA MET A 267 9.28 -11.78 -5.36
C MET A 267 9.39 -10.38 -4.76
N MET A 268 9.23 -10.33 -3.44
CA MET A 268 9.51 -9.16 -2.61
C MET A 268 10.34 -9.62 -1.41
N ASN A 269 11.61 -9.24 -1.37
CA ASN A 269 12.53 -9.57 -0.29
C ASN A 269 13.29 -8.32 0.12
N ILE A 270 12.97 -7.78 1.30
CA ILE A 270 13.55 -6.53 1.82
C ILE A 270 14.83 -6.79 2.61
N GLU A 271 15.00 -8.01 3.13
CA GLU A 271 16.12 -8.38 4.02
C GLU A 271 17.40 -8.69 3.24
N SER A 272 17.27 -9.32 2.06
CA SER A 272 18.41 -9.67 1.23
C SER A 272 18.09 -9.55 -0.26
N SER A 273 19.03 -8.97 -1.01
CA SER A 273 18.95 -8.97 -2.46
C SER A 273 19.43 -10.31 -3.01
N ILE A 274 18.84 -10.77 -4.11
CA ILE A 274 19.28 -12.01 -4.75
C ILE A 274 19.75 -11.77 -6.18
N THR A 275 20.39 -12.79 -6.76
CA THR A 275 20.61 -12.88 -8.20
C THR A 275 19.46 -13.64 -8.83
N VAL A 276 18.85 -13.03 -9.84
CA VAL A 276 17.71 -13.59 -10.57
C VAL A 276 18.09 -13.82 -12.03
N HIS A 277 17.76 -15.00 -12.53
CA HIS A 277 17.97 -15.39 -13.90
C HIS A 277 16.66 -15.35 -14.67
N ILE A 278 16.67 -14.70 -15.84
CA ILE A 278 15.52 -14.61 -16.73
C ILE A 278 15.78 -15.48 -17.96
N PRO A 279 15.08 -16.62 -18.12
CA PRO A 279 15.18 -17.48 -19.30
C PRO A 279 14.76 -16.79 -20.60
N ALA A 280 15.17 -17.36 -21.73
CA ALA A 280 14.69 -16.92 -23.04
C ALA A 280 13.16 -17.10 -23.14
N GLY A 281 12.46 -16.08 -23.65
CA GLY A 281 10.99 -16.06 -23.75
C GLY A 281 10.28 -15.57 -22.49
N MET A 282 11.00 -15.11 -21.48
CA MET A 282 10.41 -14.49 -20.29
C MET A 282 10.82 -13.03 -20.19
N THR A 283 9.95 -12.21 -19.61
CA THR A 283 10.20 -10.79 -19.37
C THR A 283 10.08 -10.48 -17.89
N ALA A 284 11.07 -9.80 -17.34
CA ALA A 284 11.06 -9.33 -15.96
C ALA A 284 10.84 -7.83 -15.88
N GLY A 285 9.98 -7.41 -14.94
CA GLY A 285 9.90 -6.04 -14.44
C GLY A 285 10.46 -6.00 -13.01
N PHE A 286 11.39 -5.08 -12.74
CA PHE A 286 12.05 -4.99 -11.44
C PHE A 286 12.31 -3.55 -11.06
N ILE A 287 12.53 -3.32 -9.77
CA ILE A 287 12.91 -2.00 -9.25
C ILE A 287 14.42 -1.99 -9.05
N LYS A 288 15.11 -1.02 -9.64
CA LYS A 288 16.54 -0.81 -9.38
C LYS A 288 16.72 -0.22 -8.00
N ASN A 289 17.52 -0.87 -7.17
CA ASN A 289 17.73 -0.50 -5.77
C ASN A 289 18.26 0.94 -5.58
N GLN A 290 19.11 1.43 -6.48
CA GLN A 290 19.77 2.73 -6.33
C GLN A 290 18.88 3.91 -6.75
N SER A 291 18.03 3.69 -7.77
CA SER A 291 17.18 4.74 -8.34
C SER A 291 15.71 4.61 -7.97
N LEU A 292 15.31 3.48 -7.40
CA LEU A 292 13.93 3.07 -7.18
C LEU A 292 13.07 3.15 -8.45
N GLN A 293 13.71 3.15 -9.63
CA GLN A 293 13.02 3.19 -10.90
C GLN A 293 12.64 1.78 -11.33
N PHE A 294 11.42 1.67 -11.84
CA PHE A 294 11.01 0.48 -12.56
C PHE A 294 11.83 0.32 -13.84
N SER A 295 12.27 -0.90 -14.11
CA SER A 295 13.01 -1.28 -15.31
C SER A 295 12.54 -2.65 -15.77
N THR A 296 12.66 -2.91 -17.07
CA THR A 296 12.30 -4.19 -17.66
C THR A 296 13.49 -4.82 -18.37
N VAL A 297 13.50 -6.15 -18.43
CA VAL A 297 14.47 -6.90 -19.23
C VAL A 297 13.82 -8.18 -19.75
N SER A 298 13.98 -8.44 -21.05
CA SER A 298 13.64 -9.74 -21.64
C SER A 298 14.85 -10.66 -21.58
N GLY A 299 14.62 -11.93 -21.25
CA GLY A 299 15.68 -12.93 -21.20
C GLY A 299 16.17 -13.34 -22.59
N PRO A 300 17.37 -13.97 -22.69
CA PRO A 300 18.19 -14.45 -21.58
C PRO A 300 18.99 -13.32 -20.91
N ALA A 301 18.78 -13.15 -19.60
CA ALA A 301 19.44 -12.12 -18.81
C ALA A 301 19.66 -12.58 -17.36
N THR A 302 20.62 -11.97 -16.67
CA THR A 302 20.81 -12.12 -15.23
C THR A 302 20.78 -10.75 -14.56
N ILE A 303 19.97 -10.64 -13.51
CA ILE A 303 19.79 -9.44 -12.70
C ILE A 303 20.46 -9.72 -11.35
N TYR A 304 21.46 -8.94 -10.99
CA TYR A 304 22.15 -9.03 -9.72
C TYR A 304 21.57 -8.02 -8.75
N GLY A 305 21.48 -8.37 -7.46
CA GLY A 305 21.12 -7.42 -6.41
C GLY A 305 19.71 -6.88 -6.58
N VAL A 306 18.72 -7.77 -6.73
CA VAL A 306 17.31 -7.38 -6.85
C VAL A 306 16.52 -7.80 -5.60
N ASN A 307 15.68 -6.88 -5.13
CA ASN A 307 14.81 -7.06 -3.96
C ASN A 307 13.32 -7.15 -4.35
N PHE A 308 12.96 -6.62 -5.53
CA PHE A 308 11.60 -6.62 -6.04
C PHE A 308 11.59 -6.94 -7.53
N ILE A 309 10.88 -7.99 -7.91
CA ILE A 309 10.79 -8.42 -9.30
C ILE A 309 9.48 -9.15 -9.58
N THR A 310 8.94 -8.93 -10.77
CA THR A 310 7.85 -9.71 -11.37
C THR A 310 8.37 -10.28 -12.68
N ILE A 311 8.14 -11.58 -12.91
CA ILE A 311 8.54 -12.29 -14.12
C ILE A 311 7.28 -12.80 -14.81
N MET A 312 7.12 -12.43 -16.07
CA MET A 312 6.07 -12.92 -16.95
C MET A 312 6.66 -14.01 -17.83
N CYS A 313 6.00 -15.17 -17.84
CA CYS A 313 6.25 -16.24 -18.78
C CYS A 313 5.35 -16.04 -20.02
N GLU A 314 5.93 -15.87 -21.21
CA GLU A 314 5.16 -15.80 -22.47
C GLU A 314 5.18 -17.14 -23.23
#